data_AF-A0A7X2MQ14-F1
#
_entry.id   AF-A0A7X2MQ14-F1
#
_cell.length_a   1.000
_cell.length_b   1.000
_cell.length_c   1.000
_cell.angle_alpha   90.00
_cell.angle_beta   90.00
_cell.angle_gamma   90.00
#
_symmetry.space_group_name_H-M   'P 1'
#
loop_
_entity.id
_entity.type
_entity.pdbx_description
1 polymer ?
#
loop_
_entity_poly.entity_id
_entity_poly.type
_entity_poly.pdbx_seq_one_letter_code
_entity_poly.pdbx_strand_id
1 'polypeptide(L)' 'ALTTTEEQRRTDWMTSESLAEFLDPDDPSKTVEGYPAPLRAVLVATKP' A
#
# COMPACT_ATOMS: atom_id res chain seq x y z
N ALA A 1 6.21 -8.41 0.34
CA ALA A 1 5.70 -8.05 1.68
C ALA A 1 4.46 -7.19 1.49
N LEU A 2 3.44 -7.31 2.35
CA LEU A 2 2.28 -6.40 2.30
C LEU A 2 2.77 -4.97 2.53
N THR A 3 2.22 -4.03 1.78
CA THR A 3 2.58 -2.61 1.95
C THR A 3 1.94 -2.13 3.25
N THR A 4 2.74 -1.54 4.15
CA THR A 4 2.24 -1.08 5.46
C THR A 4 2.07 0.43 5.47
N THR A 5 1.23 0.94 6.39
CA THR A 5 1.09 2.38 6.62
C THR A 5 2.33 2.99 7.27
N GLU A 6 3.22 2.19 7.86
CA GLU A 6 4.53 2.69 8.28
C GLU A 6 5.41 3.00 7.06
N GLU A 7 5.39 2.14 6.03
CA GLU A 7 6.12 2.35 4.78
C GLU A 7 5.52 3.51 3.97
N GLN A 8 4.19 3.50 3.75
CA GLN A 8 3.47 4.48 2.95
C GLN A 8 2.46 5.25 3.80
N ARG A 9 2.75 6.52 4.05
CA ARG A 9 1.93 7.43 4.86
C ARG A 9 2.09 8.88 4.42
N ARG A 10 1.20 9.72 4.92
CA ARG A 10 1.36 11.18 4.85
C ARG A 10 2.56 11.63 5.67
N THR A 11 3.14 12.74 5.28
CA THR A 11 4.21 13.43 6.00
C THR A 11 4.01 14.94 5.86
N ASP A 12 4.78 15.74 6.59
CA ASP A 12 4.74 17.22 6.46
C ASP A 12 5.02 17.70 5.01
N TRP A 13 5.69 16.85 4.21
CA TRP A 13 6.06 17.13 2.82
C TRP A 13 5.05 16.56 1.80
N MET A 14 4.25 15.56 2.20
CA MET A 14 3.25 14.90 1.35
C MET A 14 1.94 14.84 2.13
N THR A 15 1.08 15.81 1.87
CA THR A 15 -0.07 16.15 2.73
C THR A 15 -1.42 15.67 2.20
N SER A 16 -1.48 15.23 0.94
CA SER A 16 -2.65 14.60 0.34
C SER A 16 -2.90 13.21 0.93
N GLU A 17 -4.01 12.57 0.53
CA GLU A 17 -4.34 11.18 0.88
C GLU A 17 -3.21 10.20 0.53
N SER A 18 -3.05 9.18 1.38
CA SER A 18 -2.05 8.13 1.28
C SER A 18 -2.67 6.78 1.67
N LEU A 19 -1.86 5.73 1.85
CA LEU A 19 -2.31 4.33 1.95
C LEU A 19 -3.48 4.14 2.93
N ALA A 20 -3.44 4.76 4.11
CA ALA A 20 -4.48 4.61 5.12
C ALA A 20 -5.88 5.00 4.63
N GLU A 21 -5.99 6.01 3.75
CA GLU A 21 -7.28 6.46 3.20
C GLU A 21 -7.77 5.60 2.03
N PHE A 22 -6.93 4.72 1.51
CA PHE A 22 -7.28 3.81 0.41
C PHE A 22 -7.54 2.37 0.87
N LEU A 23 -7.36 2.09 2.16
CA LEU A 23 -7.72 0.82 2.79
C LEU A 23 -9.15 0.88 3.33
N ASP A 24 -9.78 -0.29 3.43
CA ASP A 24 -11.05 -0.42 4.15
C ASP A 24 -10.81 -0.09 5.64
N PRO A 25 -11.57 0.85 6.23
CA PRO A 25 -11.37 1.31 7.60
C PRO A 25 -11.67 0.23 8.65
N ASP A 26 -12.50 -0.77 8.31
CA ASP A 26 -12.87 -1.87 9.19
C ASP A 26 -12.01 -3.13 8.92
N ASP A 27 -11.39 -3.24 7.74
CA ASP A 27 -10.54 -4.36 7.35
C ASP A 27 -9.32 -3.92 6.48
N PRO A 28 -8.15 -3.63 7.09
CA PRO A 28 -6.96 -3.18 6.35
C PRO A 28 -6.34 -4.24 5.44
N SER A 29 -6.86 -5.47 5.40
CA SER A 29 -6.49 -6.47 4.40
C SER A 29 -7.15 -6.22 3.04
N LYS A 30 -8.05 -5.23 2.95
CA LYS A 30 -8.74 -4.82 1.72
C LYS A 30 -8.53 -3.34 1.39
N THR A 31 -8.70 -3.00 0.12
CA THR A 31 -8.87 -1.62 -0.34
C THR A 31 -10.29 -1.14 -0.06
N VAL A 32 -10.53 0.17 -0.12
CA VAL A 32 -11.87 0.76 0.07
C VAL A 32 -12.89 0.29 -0.98
N GLU A 33 -12.43 -0.19 -2.14
CA GLU A 33 -13.27 -0.80 -3.18
C GLU A 33 -13.53 -2.30 -2.95
N GLY A 34 -12.95 -2.89 -1.90
CA GLY A 34 -13.14 -4.29 -1.50
C GLY A 34 -12.17 -5.30 -2.11
N TYR A 35 -11.13 -4.85 -2.82
CA TYR A 35 -10.08 -5.74 -3.36
C TYR A 35 -9.03 -6.08 -2.29
N PRO A 36 -8.19 -7.12 -2.48
CA PRO A 36 -7.06 -7.35 -1.58
C PRO A 36 -6.12 -6.14 -1.48
N ALA A 37 -5.61 -5.86 -0.29
CA ALA A 37 -4.73 -4.74 -0.02
C ALA A 37 -3.43 -4.78 -0.86
N PRO A 38 -2.77 -3.63 -1.10
CA PRO A 38 -1.60 -3.54 -1.97
C PRO A 38 -0.44 -4.43 -1.52
N LEU A 39 -0.02 -5.35 -2.39
CA LEU A 39 1.12 -6.24 -2.22
C LEU A 39 2.17 -5.98 -3.30
N ARG A 40 3.42 -5.73 -2.88
CA ARG A 40 4.53 -5.47 -3.81
C ARG A 40 5.50 -6.65 -3.84
N ALA A 41 5.93 -7.03 -5.04
CA ALA A 41 6.94 -8.04 -5.30
C ALA A 41 8.09 -7.44 -6.13
N VAL A 42 9.30 -7.91 -5.88
CA VAL A 42 10.50 -7.53 -6.63
C VAL A 42 11.04 -8.78 -7.29
N LEU A 43 11.17 -8.75 -8.61
CA LEU A 43 11.74 -9.85 -9.39
C LEU A 43 13.03 -9.36 -10.05
N VAL A 44 14.08 -10.18 -9.97
CA VAL A 44 15.36 -9.94 -10.64
C VAL A 44 15.61 -11.11 -11.58
N ALA A 45 16.02 -10.80 -12.80
CA ALA A 45 16.37 -11.80 -13.81
C ALA A 45 17.67 -11.40 -14.50
N THR A 46 18.44 -12.41 -14.88
CA THR A 46 19.66 -12.23 -15.68
C THR A 46 19.33 -12.59 -17.12
N LYS A 47 19.60 -11.67 -18.05
CA LYS A 47 19.54 -11.98 -19.48
C LYS A 47 20.70 -12.92 -19.83
N PRO A 48 20.46 -14.05 -20.51
CA PRO A 48 21.52 -14.95 -20.95
C PRO A 48 22.44 -14.31 -21.99
#